data_AF-A0A3C0AQA2-F1
#
_entry.id   AF-A0A3C0AQA2-F1
#
_cell.length_a   1.000
_cell.length_b   1.000
_cell.length_c   1.000
_cell.angle_alpha   90.00
_cell.angle_beta   90.00
_cell.angle_gamma   90.00
#
_symmetry.space_group_name_H-M   'P 1'
#
loop_
_entity.id
_entity.type
_entity.pdbx_description
1 polymer ?
#
loop_
_entity_poly.entity_id
_entity_poly.type
_entity_poly.pdbx_seq_one_letter_code
_entity_poly.pdbx_strand_id
1 'polypeptide(L)'
;MRCIFCKVDSSSSRSVEHIIPESLGNIDHVLPPGIVCDKCNNYISREVEKPFLDSRYIQERRFNFGIPSKKKRIPPMEGFHLQTSTLIHLLKVDGEEGISVCAGPNTDESRWVNSLLSSKAGTLILPIGEKPSDKVVSRFIGKVGLEVLAHRALDDPEILDEIVNKTELDQLRDYVRMVTVSRN
;
A
#
# COMPACT_ATOMS: atom_id res chain seq x y z
N MET A 1 3.52 18.59 20.99
CA MET A 1 4.20 17.99 19.81
C MET A 1 3.44 18.43 18.57
N ARG A 2 4.11 18.58 17.43
CA ARG A 2 3.47 19.05 16.19
C ARG A 2 3.64 18.03 15.08
N CYS A 3 2.58 17.83 14.31
CA CYS A 3 2.58 16.88 13.20
C CYS A 3 3.55 17.31 12.09
N ILE A 4 4.39 16.38 11.61
CA ILE A 4 5.38 16.64 10.55
C ILE A 4 4.78 17.04 9.21
N PHE A 5 3.48 16.81 9.00
CA PHE A 5 2.81 17.16 7.74
C PHE A 5 1.87 18.38 7.84
N CYS A 6 1.22 18.61 8.98
CA CYS A 6 0.28 19.73 9.13
C CYS A 6 0.73 20.81 10.10
N LYS A 7 1.81 20.58 10.84
CA LYS A 7 2.34 21.46 11.89
C LYS A 7 1.36 21.78 13.04
N VAL A 8 0.16 21.21 13.03
CA VAL A 8 -0.84 21.34 14.10
C VAL A 8 -0.44 20.45 15.28
N ASP A 9 -0.89 20.83 16.48
CA ASP A 9 -0.75 19.99 17.67
C ASP A 9 -1.28 18.57 17.43
N SER A 10 -0.50 17.60 17.87
CA SER A 10 -0.71 16.18 17.68
C SER A 10 -0.62 15.41 19.00
N SER A 11 -0.66 16.11 20.13
CA SER A 11 -0.48 15.54 21.47
C SER A 11 -1.54 14.48 21.83
N SER A 12 -2.73 14.58 21.24
CA SER A 12 -3.85 13.65 21.45
C SER A 12 -3.88 12.47 20.47
N SER A 13 -2.97 12.43 19.49
CA SER A 13 -2.94 11.37 18.47
C SER A 13 -2.46 10.05 19.05
N ARG A 14 -3.07 8.95 18.61
CA ARG A 14 -2.82 7.62 19.18
C ARG A 14 -2.24 6.63 18.18
N SER A 15 -2.29 6.95 16.90
CA SER A 15 -1.88 6.03 15.83
C SER A 15 -0.37 5.96 15.71
N VAL A 16 0.17 4.74 15.62
CA VAL A 16 1.54 4.49 15.17
C VAL A 16 1.54 4.56 13.64
N GLU A 17 2.50 5.29 13.07
CA GLU A 17 2.65 5.41 11.62
C GLU A 17 3.75 4.48 11.13
N HIS A 18 3.50 3.74 10.05
CA HIS A 18 4.51 2.89 9.43
C HIS A 18 5.11 3.62 8.24
N ILE A 19 6.43 3.88 8.25
CA ILE A 19 7.09 4.68 7.21
C ILE A 19 6.80 4.13 5.82
N ILE A 20 7.07 2.83 5.68
CA ILE A 20 6.57 2.01 4.59
C ILE A 20 5.36 1.24 5.16
N PRO A 21 4.21 1.16 4.47
CA PRO A 21 3.06 0.43 4.96
C PRO A 21 3.39 -1.01 5.33
N GLU A 22 2.76 -1.51 6.39
CA GLU A 22 2.83 -2.93 6.81
C GLU A 22 2.47 -3.89 5.66
N SER A 23 1.58 -3.47 4.75
CA SER A 23 1.20 -4.25 3.55
C SER A 23 2.34 -4.44 2.54
N LEU A 24 3.46 -3.73 2.68
CA LEU A 24 4.71 -3.93 1.94
C LEU A 24 5.79 -4.63 2.78
N GLY A 25 5.44 -5.16 3.94
CA GLY A 25 6.31 -5.97 4.80
C GLY A 25 7.08 -5.21 5.86
N ASN A 26 6.88 -3.90 6.02
CA ASN A 26 7.59 -3.11 7.03
C ASN A 26 6.91 -3.19 8.41
N ILE A 27 7.55 -3.89 9.33
CA ILE A 27 7.13 -4.02 10.73
C ILE A 27 8.05 -3.27 11.71
N ASP A 28 9.23 -2.84 11.26
CA ASP A 28 10.27 -2.30 12.15
C ASP A 28 10.36 -0.77 12.11
N HIS A 29 10.21 -0.16 10.93
CA HIS A 29 10.37 1.28 10.76
C HIS A 29 9.06 2.01 10.98
N VAL A 30 8.84 2.44 12.23
CA VAL A 30 7.62 3.11 12.68
C VAL A 30 7.92 4.46 13.32
N LEU A 31 6.96 5.38 13.23
CA LEU A 31 6.98 6.63 13.98
C LEU A 31 6.02 6.52 15.17
N PRO A 32 6.45 6.97 16.37
CA PRO A 32 5.61 6.94 17.55
C PRO A 32 4.39 7.87 17.40
N PRO A 33 3.33 7.64 18.19
CA PRO A 33 2.12 8.45 18.14
C PRO A 33 2.41 9.94 18.27
N GLY A 34 1.76 10.72 17.40
CA GLY A 34 1.83 12.16 17.41
C GLY A 34 2.99 12.80 16.63
N ILE A 35 3.94 12.03 16.08
CA ILE A 35 4.79 12.55 15.00
C ILE A 35 3.95 12.87 13.76
N VAL A 36 2.99 11.98 13.45
CA VAL A 36 1.93 12.20 12.46
C VAL A 36 0.60 12.21 13.21
N CYS A 37 -0.21 13.25 13.02
CA CYS A 37 -1.53 13.29 13.66
C CYS A 37 -2.53 12.34 13.00
N ASP A 38 -3.53 11.87 13.75
CA ASP A 38 -4.52 10.90 13.26
C ASP A 38 -5.26 11.40 12.00
N LYS A 39 -5.48 12.72 11.86
CA LYS A 39 -6.09 13.30 10.65
C LYS A 39 -5.20 13.15 9.42
N CYS A 40 -3.89 13.36 9.56
CA CYS A 40 -2.94 13.24 8.46
C CYS A 40 -2.72 11.77 8.10
N ASN A 41 -2.56 10.90 9.10
CA ASN A 41 -2.43 9.45 8.89
C ASN A 41 -3.64 8.92 8.09
N ASN A 42 -4.87 9.15 8.58
CA ASN A 42 -6.08 8.72 7.87
C ASN A 42 -6.19 9.23 6.43
N TYR A 43 -5.80 10.49 6.19
CA TYR A 43 -5.76 11.06 4.85
C TYR A 43 -4.73 10.33 3.98
N ILE A 44 -3.50 10.17 4.47
CA ILE A 44 -2.39 9.56 3.74
C ILE A 44 -2.70 8.11 3.39
N SER A 45 -3.23 7.32 4.34
CA SER A 45 -3.64 5.94 4.06
C SER A 45 -4.66 5.86 2.93
N ARG A 46 -5.63 6.79 2.89
CA ARG A 46 -6.72 6.77 1.89
C ARG A 46 -6.31 7.35 0.53
N GLU A 47 -5.56 8.43 0.52
CA GLU A 47 -5.33 9.26 -0.68
C GLU A 47 -3.93 9.09 -1.29
N VAL A 48 -3.01 8.46 -0.55
CA VAL A 48 -1.61 8.26 -0.98
C VAL A 48 -1.27 6.77 -1.00
N GLU A 49 -1.41 6.08 0.12
CA GLU A 49 -1.01 4.67 0.21
C GLU A 49 -1.96 3.75 -0.52
N LYS A 50 -3.28 3.89 -0.31
CA LYS A 50 -4.28 3.04 -0.96
C LYS A 50 -4.19 3.07 -2.50
N PRO A 51 -4.12 4.23 -3.19
CA PRO A 51 -3.94 4.26 -4.65
C PRO A 51 -2.66 3.57 -5.14
N PHE A 52 -1.59 3.60 -4.34
CA PHE A 52 -0.35 2.89 -4.66
C PHE A 52 -0.50 1.38 -4.48
N LEU A 53 -0.99 0.95 -3.31
CA LEU A 53 -1.14 -0.46 -2.93
C LEU A 53 -2.20 -1.21 -3.74
N ASP A 54 -3.27 -0.53 -4.15
CA ASP A 54 -4.37 -1.10 -4.93
C ASP A 54 -4.06 -1.15 -6.44
N SER A 55 -2.92 -0.59 -6.88
CA SER A 55 -2.50 -0.75 -8.26
C SER A 55 -2.17 -2.21 -8.56
N ARG A 56 -2.59 -2.69 -9.74
CA ARG A 56 -2.34 -4.09 -10.11
C ARG A 56 -0.85 -4.42 -10.12
N TYR A 57 -0.01 -3.48 -10.58
CA TYR A 57 1.44 -3.63 -10.55
C TYR A 57 1.96 -3.93 -9.13
N ILE A 58 1.50 -3.22 -8.11
CA ILE A 58 1.95 -3.45 -6.74
C ILE A 58 1.36 -4.73 -6.15
N GLN A 59 0.09 -5.04 -6.43
CA GLN A 59 -0.54 -6.30 -6.00
C GLN A 59 0.18 -7.53 -6.56
N GLU A 60 0.52 -7.51 -7.85
CA GLU A 60 1.30 -8.57 -8.51
C GLU A 60 2.68 -8.74 -7.89
N ARG A 61 3.38 -7.64 -7.59
CA ARG A 61 4.68 -7.71 -6.91
C ARG A 61 4.55 -8.31 -5.52
N ARG A 62 3.53 -7.91 -4.75
CA ARG A 62 3.26 -8.50 -3.43
C ARG A 62 2.97 -10.00 -3.53
N PHE A 63 2.18 -10.43 -4.51
CA PHE A 63 1.97 -11.86 -4.77
C PHE A 63 3.26 -12.58 -5.17
N ASN A 64 4.04 -12.02 -6.09
CA ASN A 64 5.27 -12.63 -6.57
C ASN A 64 6.31 -12.79 -5.46
N PHE A 65 6.49 -11.77 -4.61
CA PHE A 65 7.39 -11.80 -3.46
C PHE A 65 6.80 -12.47 -2.21
N GLY A 66 5.54 -12.90 -2.24
CA GLY A 66 4.89 -13.53 -1.10
C GLY A 66 4.69 -12.60 0.11
N ILE A 67 4.53 -11.29 -0.12
CA ILE A 67 4.41 -10.31 0.95
C ILE A 67 2.98 -10.37 1.54
N PRO A 68 2.82 -10.75 2.82
CA PRO A 68 1.52 -10.81 3.44
C PRO A 68 0.97 -9.41 3.73
N SER A 69 -0.36 -9.32 3.76
CA SER A 69 -1.06 -8.20 4.39
C SER A 69 -0.97 -8.27 5.92
N LYS A 70 -1.43 -7.21 6.60
CA LYS A 70 -1.65 -7.20 8.06
C LYS A 70 -2.44 -8.40 8.60
N LYS A 71 -3.31 -9.00 7.78
CA LYS A 71 -4.07 -10.21 8.12
C LYS A 71 -3.27 -11.52 7.92
N LYS A 72 -1.95 -11.44 7.70
CA LYS A 72 -1.05 -12.55 7.37
C LYS A 72 -1.49 -13.37 6.15
N ARG A 73 -2.08 -12.68 5.16
CA ARG A 73 -2.52 -13.28 3.89
C ARG A 73 -1.87 -12.56 2.72
N ILE A 74 -1.24 -13.32 1.83
CA ILE A 74 -0.72 -12.83 0.56
C ILE A 74 -1.94 -12.46 -0.33
N PRO A 75 -1.98 -11.27 -0.94
CA PRO A 75 -3.08 -10.91 -1.84
C PRO A 75 -3.13 -11.88 -3.02
N PRO A 76 -4.32 -12.30 -3.48
CA PRO A 76 -4.44 -13.15 -4.66
C PRO A 76 -3.97 -12.38 -5.91
N MET A 77 -3.51 -13.11 -6.93
CA MET A 77 -3.36 -12.58 -8.27
C MET A 77 -4.52 -13.02 -9.14
N GLU A 78 -5.13 -12.10 -9.87
CA GLU A 78 -6.25 -12.40 -10.74
C GLU A 78 -5.78 -12.85 -12.13
N GLY A 79 -6.52 -13.77 -12.73
CA GLY A 79 -6.31 -14.22 -14.10
C GLY A 79 -7.62 -14.67 -14.75
N PHE A 80 -7.54 -15.13 -15.99
CA PHE A 80 -8.69 -15.65 -16.72
C PHE A 80 -8.40 -17.03 -17.28
N HIS A 81 -9.33 -17.96 -17.11
CA HIS A 81 -9.33 -19.20 -17.88
C HIS A 81 -10.07 -18.96 -19.21
N LEU A 82 -9.34 -19.01 -20.32
CA LEU A 82 -9.82 -18.56 -21.62
C LEU A 82 -11.04 -19.36 -22.12
N GLN A 83 -11.00 -20.68 -21.95
CA GLN A 83 -11.98 -21.61 -22.50
C GLN A 83 -13.37 -21.44 -21.88
N THR A 84 -13.44 -21.07 -20.61
CA THR A 84 -14.71 -20.86 -19.90
C THR A 84 -15.03 -19.38 -19.68
N SER A 85 -14.09 -18.49 -19.98
CA SER A 85 -14.16 -17.07 -19.61
C SER A 85 -14.39 -16.88 -18.11
N THR A 86 -13.79 -17.76 -17.30
CA THR A 86 -13.89 -17.72 -15.83
C THR A 86 -12.76 -16.87 -15.27
N LEU A 87 -13.08 -15.88 -14.44
CA LEU A 87 -12.10 -15.23 -13.59
C LEU A 87 -11.53 -16.28 -12.63
N ILE A 88 -10.21 -16.36 -12.51
CA ILE A 88 -9.52 -17.26 -11.60
C ILE A 88 -8.66 -16.45 -10.63
N HIS A 89 -8.43 -16.99 -9.45
CA HIS A 89 -7.47 -16.48 -8.50
C HIS A 89 -6.29 -17.44 -8.38
N LEU A 90 -5.09 -16.87 -8.42
CA LEU A 90 -3.86 -17.55 -8.05
C LEU A 90 -3.56 -17.19 -6.61
N LEU A 91 -3.30 -18.20 -5.80
CA LEU A 91 -3.08 -18.11 -4.37
C LEU A 91 -1.70 -18.64 -4.03
N LYS A 92 -1.03 -17.94 -3.10
CA LYS A 92 0.16 -18.43 -2.42
C LYS A 92 -0.12 -18.50 -0.93
N VAL A 93 0.36 -19.56 -0.31
CA VAL A 93 0.34 -19.73 1.13
C VAL A 93 1.76 -19.50 1.63
N ASP A 94 1.89 -18.67 2.65
CA ASP A 94 3.19 -18.39 3.26
C ASP A 94 3.79 -19.68 3.85
N GLY A 95 5.04 -19.99 3.50
CA GLY A 95 5.72 -21.22 3.90
C GLY A 95 5.39 -22.47 3.08
N GLU A 96 4.53 -22.40 2.07
CA GLU A 96 4.25 -23.52 1.15
C GLU A 96 4.89 -23.29 -0.23
N GLU A 97 5.37 -24.37 -0.85
CA GLU A 97 5.86 -24.31 -2.23
C GLU A 97 4.71 -24.40 -3.24
N GLY A 98 4.77 -23.56 -4.26
CA GLY A 98 3.85 -23.61 -5.40
C GLY A 98 2.79 -22.51 -5.41
N ILE A 99 1.85 -22.64 -6.35
CA ILE A 99 0.74 -21.71 -6.56
C ILE A 99 -0.53 -22.53 -6.71
N SER A 100 -1.54 -22.24 -5.89
CA SER A 100 -2.87 -22.80 -6.06
C SER A 100 -3.69 -21.94 -7.03
N VAL A 101 -4.57 -22.56 -7.80
CA VAL A 101 -5.48 -21.85 -8.71
C VAL A 101 -6.91 -22.24 -8.32
N CYS A 102 -7.78 -21.26 -8.15
CA CYS A 102 -9.20 -21.47 -7.88
C CYS A 102 -10.08 -20.54 -8.73
N ALA A 103 -11.38 -20.85 -8.79
CA ALA A 103 -12.36 -19.95 -9.38
C ALA A 103 -12.44 -18.65 -8.57
N GLY A 104 -12.52 -17.52 -9.27
CA GLY A 104 -12.71 -16.22 -8.66
C GLY A 104 -14.11 -16.09 -8.02
N PRO A 105 -14.30 -15.11 -7.12
CA PRO A 105 -15.58 -14.88 -6.49
C PRO A 105 -16.66 -14.56 -7.54
N ASN A 106 -17.89 -14.99 -7.26
CA ASN A 106 -19.05 -14.75 -8.13
C ASN A 106 -18.91 -15.36 -9.55
N THR A 107 -18.15 -16.45 -9.70
CA THR A 107 -18.05 -17.20 -10.97
C THR A 107 -18.73 -18.57 -10.88
N ASP A 108 -19.09 -19.13 -12.04
CA ASP A 108 -19.57 -20.52 -12.13
C ASP A 108 -18.39 -21.49 -12.03
N GLU A 109 -18.08 -21.87 -10.79
CA GLU A 109 -16.99 -22.80 -10.47
C GLU A 109 -17.21 -24.17 -11.12
N SER A 110 -18.44 -24.68 -11.13
CA SER A 110 -18.78 -25.98 -11.72
C SER A 110 -18.42 -26.02 -13.21
N ARG A 111 -18.73 -24.96 -13.95
CA ARG A 111 -18.35 -24.84 -15.38
C ARG A 111 -16.83 -24.88 -15.56
N TRP A 112 -16.09 -24.20 -14.69
CA TRP A 112 -14.62 -24.20 -14.75
C TRP A 112 -14.04 -25.58 -14.44
N VAL A 113 -14.46 -26.20 -13.34
CA VAL A 113 -14.01 -27.55 -12.93
C VAL A 113 -14.34 -28.59 -14.00
N ASN A 114 -15.56 -28.57 -14.55
CA ASN A 114 -15.95 -29.49 -15.62
C ASN A 114 -15.07 -29.30 -16.88
N SER A 115 -14.70 -28.06 -17.21
CA SER A 115 -13.78 -27.79 -18.32
C SER A 115 -12.37 -28.33 -18.04
N LEU A 116 -11.87 -28.23 -16.80
CA LEU A 116 -10.56 -28.76 -16.41
C LEU A 116 -10.51 -30.29 -16.49
N LEU A 117 -11.59 -30.97 -16.08
CA LEU A 117 -11.66 -32.43 -16.07
C LEU A 117 -11.85 -33.03 -17.48
N SER A 118 -12.53 -32.31 -18.38
CA SER A 118 -12.86 -32.80 -19.73
C SER A 118 -11.83 -32.43 -20.79
N SER A 119 -11.01 -31.42 -20.56
CA SER A 119 -10.06 -30.90 -21.55
C SER A 119 -8.64 -31.43 -21.31
N LYS A 120 -7.95 -31.84 -22.37
CA LYS A 120 -6.54 -32.25 -22.29
C LYS A 120 -5.56 -31.08 -22.06
N ALA A 121 -6.00 -29.86 -22.38
CA ALA A 121 -5.21 -28.65 -22.24
C ALA A 121 -6.14 -27.43 -22.04
N GLY A 122 -5.61 -26.38 -21.43
CA GLY A 122 -6.30 -25.12 -21.16
C GLY A 122 -5.32 -23.94 -21.21
N THR A 123 -5.85 -22.72 -21.16
CA THR A 123 -5.04 -21.49 -21.22
C THR A 123 -5.44 -20.55 -20.10
N LEU A 124 -4.46 -20.16 -19.30
CA LEU A 124 -4.60 -19.10 -18.30
C LEU A 124 -3.97 -17.82 -18.84
N ILE A 125 -4.74 -16.74 -18.80
CA ILE A 125 -4.26 -15.40 -19.12
C ILE A 125 -4.04 -14.68 -17.79
N LEU A 126 -2.78 -14.31 -17.53
CA LEU A 126 -2.37 -13.57 -16.34
C LEU A 126 -2.01 -12.16 -16.80
N PRO A 127 -2.94 -11.21 -16.72
CA PRO A 127 -2.70 -9.89 -17.26
C PRO A 127 -1.71 -9.14 -16.35
N ILE A 128 -0.72 -8.46 -16.93
CA ILE A 128 0.37 -7.76 -16.21
C ILE A 128 -0.02 -6.31 -15.90
N GLY A 129 0.16 -5.87 -14.68
CA GLY A 129 -0.24 -4.55 -14.22
C GLY A 129 0.65 -3.46 -14.81
N GLU A 130 0.04 -2.36 -15.24
CA GLU A 130 0.80 -1.16 -15.59
C GLU A 130 1.29 -0.45 -14.33
N LYS A 131 2.47 0.19 -14.43
CA LYS A 131 2.99 0.99 -13.33
C LYS A 131 1.94 2.04 -12.91
N PRO A 132 1.83 2.34 -11.60
CA PRO A 132 0.98 3.44 -11.15
C PRO A 132 1.43 4.75 -11.81
N SER A 133 0.50 5.70 -11.94
CA SER A 133 0.86 7.03 -12.44
C SER A 133 2.00 7.66 -11.62
N ASP A 134 2.83 8.46 -12.27
CA ASP A 134 3.98 9.10 -11.62
C ASP A 134 3.55 9.91 -10.40
N LYS A 135 2.36 10.54 -10.44
CA LYS A 135 1.75 11.26 -9.31
C LYS A 135 1.50 10.38 -8.08
N VAL A 136 1.03 9.14 -8.28
CA VAL A 136 0.79 8.20 -7.16
C VAL A 136 2.13 7.77 -6.56
N VAL A 137 3.08 7.41 -7.42
CA VAL A 137 4.42 6.96 -7.00
C VAL A 137 5.17 8.08 -6.26
N SER A 138 5.19 9.29 -6.81
CA SER A 138 5.91 10.43 -6.23
C SER A 138 5.31 10.89 -4.90
N ARG A 139 3.98 10.88 -4.74
CA ARG A 139 3.34 11.20 -3.44
C ARG A 139 3.68 10.16 -2.39
N PHE A 140 3.66 8.89 -2.76
CA PHE A 140 4.07 7.79 -1.87
C PHE A 140 5.53 7.93 -1.44
N ILE A 141 6.45 8.19 -2.38
CA ILE A 141 7.86 8.43 -2.07
C ILE A 141 8.04 9.69 -1.21
N GLY A 142 7.30 10.76 -1.49
CA GLY A 142 7.34 12.00 -0.71
C GLY A 142 6.91 11.79 0.75
N LYS A 143 5.87 10.97 0.98
CA LYS A 143 5.44 10.52 2.30
C LYS A 143 6.56 9.77 3.01
N VAL A 144 7.09 8.72 2.39
CA VAL A 144 8.20 7.92 2.92
C VAL A 144 9.40 8.80 3.26
N GLY A 145 9.78 9.73 2.38
CA GLY A 145 10.93 10.61 2.58
C GLY A 145 10.79 11.52 3.79
N LEU A 146 9.63 12.17 3.97
CA LEU A 146 9.37 13.02 5.14
C LEU A 146 9.40 12.21 6.45
N GLU A 147 8.88 10.99 6.42
CA GLU A 147 8.81 10.14 7.59
C GLU A 147 10.16 9.51 7.95
N VAL A 148 10.97 9.13 6.96
CA VAL A 148 12.38 8.72 7.18
C VAL A 148 13.16 9.86 7.82
N LEU A 149 12.96 11.09 7.35
CA LEU A 149 13.64 12.26 7.92
C LEU A 149 13.25 12.45 9.39
N ALA A 150 11.96 12.36 9.72
CA ALA A 150 11.49 12.43 11.10
C ALA A 150 12.01 11.26 11.95
N HIS A 151 12.03 10.05 11.41
CA HIS A 151 12.50 8.85 12.10
C HIS A 151 13.97 8.97 12.52
N ARG A 152 14.80 9.58 11.68
CA ARG A 152 16.22 9.82 11.99
C ARG A 152 16.45 10.86 13.09
N ALA A 153 15.42 11.63 13.45
CA ALA A 153 15.48 12.67 14.47
C ALA A 153 14.67 12.31 15.73
N LEU A 154 14.23 11.05 15.90
CA LEU A 154 13.39 10.67 17.04
C LEU A 154 14.07 10.84 18.40
N ASP A 155 15.39 10.67 18.44
CA ASP A 155 16.19 10.81 19.66
C ASP A 155 16.56 12.26 20.00
N ASP A 156 16.23 13.21 19.10
CA ASP A 156 16.55 14.63 19.25
C ASP A 156 15.31 15.51 18.98
N PRO A 157 14.59 15.92 20.05
CA PRO A 157 13.42 16.77 19.93
C PRO A 157 13.67 18.13 19.27
N GLU A 158 14.89 18.68 19.38
CA GLU A 158 15.22 19.99 18.78
C GLU A 158 15.34 19.85 17.27
N ILE A 159 16.03 18.80 16.79
CA ILE A 159 16.10 18.49 15.35
C ILE A 159 14.72 18.16 14.79
N LEU A 160 13.89 17.42 15.53
CA LEU A 160 12.53 17.13 15.09
C LEU A 160 11.70 18.41 14.95
N ASP A 161 11.81 19.34 15.89
CA ASP A 161 11.13 20.65 15.80
C ASP A 161 11.68 21.48 14.63
N GLU A 162 12.99 21.46 14.38
CA GLU A 162 13.60 22.07 13.19
C GLU A 162 13.00 21.50 11.91
N ILE A 163 12.92 20.17 11.78
CA ILE A 163 12.33 19.50 10.62
C ILE A 163 10.89 19.97 10.42
N VAL A 164 10.07 20.00 11.48
CA VAL A 164 8.67 20.46 11.41
C VAL A 164 8.58 21.91 10.92
N ASN A 165 9.48 22.78 11.38
CA ASN A 165 9.51 24.20 11.01
C ASN A 165 10.15 24.47 9.65
N LYS A 166 10.93 23.54 9.11
CA LYS A 166 11.68 23.70 7.86
C LYS A 166 10.76 24.02 6.67
N THR A 167 10.74 25.28 6.26
CA THR A 167 9.81 25.80 5.24
C THR A 167 10.08 25.23 3.84
N GLU A 168 11.33 24.82 3.58
CA GLU A 168 11.73 24.18 2.32
C GLU A 168 11.04 22.84 2.10
N LEU A 169 10.53 22.21 3.16
CA LEU A 169 9.75 20.97 3.09
C LEU A 169 8.25 21.22 2.89
N ASP A 170 7.76 22.46 2.95
CA ASP A 170 6.32 22.75 2.89
C ASP A 170 5.70 22.39 1.55
N GLN A 171 6.41 22.67 0.45
CA GLN A 171 5.95 22.26 -0.88
C GLN A 171 5.75 20.74 -0.98
N LEU A 172 6.64 19.96 -0.35
CA LEU A 172 6.51 18.50 -0.31
C LEU A 172 5.35 18.05 0.59
N ARG A 173 5.17 18.68 1.77
CA ARG A 173 4.03 18.41 2.66
C ARG A 173 2.71 18.65 1.96
N ASP A 174 2.58 19.79 1.28
CA ASP A 174 1.39 20.18 0.54
C ASP A 174 1.15 19.25 -0.64
N TYR A 175 2.21 18.84 -1.34
CA TYR A 175 2.12 17.86 -2.42
C TYR A 175 1.61 16.50 -1.94
N VAL A 176 2.15 16.00 -0.82
CA VAL A 176 1.74 14.72 -0.23
C VAL A 176 0.30 14.82 0.27
N ARG A 177 -0.08 15.92 0.94
CA ARG A 177 -1.40 16.05 1.56
C ARG A 177 -2.51 16.62 0.67
N MET A 178 -2.20 17.18 -0.49
CA MET A 178 -3.13 17.90 -1.37
C MET A 178 -4.25 18.59 -0.59
N VAL A 179 -3.88 19.37 0.44
CA VAL A 179 -4.84 20.26 1.06
C VAL A 179 -5.01 21.37 0.04
N THR A 180 -6.20 21.49 -0.54
CA THR A 180 -6.60 22.74 -1.18
C THR A 180 -6.48 23.80 -0.09
N VAL A 181 -5.36 24.52 -0.07
CA VAL A 181 -5.23 25.69 0.77
C VAL A 181 -6.27 26.65 0.19
N SER A 182 -7.42 26.73 0.82
CA SER A 182 -8.24 27.94 0.72
C SER A 182 -7.33 29.05 1.21
N ARG A 183 -6.67 29.71 0.26
CA ARG A 183 -5.90 30.92 0.53
C ARG A 183 -6.93 31.94 0.98
N ASN A 184 -7.01 32.16 2.29
CA ASN A 184 -7.56 33.39 2.86
C ASN A 184 -6.40 34.36 3.06
#